data_AF-A0A397S2S5-F1
#
_entry.id   AF-A0A397S2S5-F1
#
_cell.length_a   1.000
_cell.length_b   1.000
_cell.length_c   1.000
_cell.angle_alpha   90.00
_cell.angle_beta   90.00
_cell.angle_gamma   90.00
#
_symmetry.space_group_name_H-M   'P 1'
#
loop_
_entity.id
_entity.type
_entity.pdbx_description
1 polymer ?
#
loop_
_entity_poly.entity_id
_entity_poly.type
_entity_poly.pdbx_seq_one_letter_code
_entity_poly.pdbx_strand_id
1 'polypeptide(L)'
;MCIQRIVSFFSLLSPLAWFTWLTYTMILPLCALLGWLVLPFTFLLMWIVNVFGFFQLWKASYNHIMDKPRLDNTFVSTREALKTVFPKASKKEIKRYEHQINEAEELDPILVISPDINWINQYSQQAYWLVMDSFATEDLPAGTRRDDGSRCVFHFRNGREMRDVRDAIQARIPNAFCIPPSLQANHPHGQMFPVGNAWVITRVGVRDSDFWEENNFFHTN
;
A
#
# COMPACT_ATOMS: atom_id res chain seq x y z
N MET A 1 45.94 5.04 22.57
CA MET A 1 45.17 3.97 23.26
C MET A 1 44.05 4.49 24.16
N CYS A 2 44.20 5.61 24.90
CA CYS A 2 43.13 6.13 25.76
C CYS A 2 41.88 6.66 25.03
N ILE A 3 42.02 7.28 23.85
CA ILE A 3 40.88 7.90 23.13
C ILE A 3 39.87 6.85 22.62
N GLN A 4 40.34 5.68 22.16
CA GLN A 4 39.46 4.59 21.70
C GLN A 4 38.65 3.97 22.85
N ARG A 5 39.22 3.85 24.05
CA ARG A 5 38.50 3.33 25.24
C ARG A 5 37.42 4.29 25.74
N ILE A 6 37.65 5.59 25.59
CA ILE A 6 36.69 6.63 25.94
C ILE A 6 35.47 6.55 25.00
N VAL A 7 35.69 6.43 23.69
CA VAL A 7 34.61 6.30 22.69
C VAL A 7 33.78 5.03 22.88
N SER A 8 34.40 3.90 23.25
CA SER A 8 33.66 2.64 23.54
C SER A 8 32.85 2.68 24.83
N PHE A 9 33.26 3.49 25.81
CA PHE A 9 32.48 3.71 27.04
C PHE A 9 31.27 4.59 26.78
N PHE A 10 31.41 5.57 25.86
CA PHE A 10 30.33 6.46 25.43
C PHE A 10 29.22 5.77 24.62
N SER A 11 29.52 4.67 23.93
CA SER A 11 28.54 3.93 23.12
C SER A 11 27.64 2.97 23.92
N LEU A 12 27.90 2.77 25.23
CA LEU A 12 27.17 1.83 26.09
C LEU A 12 26.11 2.49 26.98
N LEU A 13 26.12 3.82 27.09
CA LEU A 13 25.18 4.55 27.94
C LEU A 13 23.88 4.80 27.17
N SER A 14 22.74 4.47 27.79
CA SER A 14 21.44 4.86 27.26
C SER A 14 21.38 6.40 27.14
N PRO A 15 20.57 6.96 26.21
CA PRO A 15 20.44 8.41 26.03
C PRO A 15 20.15 9.14 27.35
N LEU A 16 19.40 8.50 28.25
CA LEU A 16 19.08 9.01 29.58
C LEU A 16 20.33 9.10 30.49
N ALA A 17 21.17 8.06 30.48
CA ALA A 17 22.39 8.01 31.28
C ALA A 17 23.46 9.00 30.78
N TRP A 18 23.53 9.23 29.46
CA TRP A 18 24.35 10.29 28.88
C TRP A 18 23.88 11.67 29.31
N PHE A 19 22.56 11.91 29.29
CA PHE A 19 21.97 13.18 29.69
C PHE A 19 22.27 13.50 31.15
N THR A 20 22.12 12.52 32.05
CA THR A 20 22.46 12.70 33.46
C THR A 20 23.95 12.95 33.68
N TRP A 21 24.82 12.24 32.96
CA TRP A 21 26.25 12.45 33.13
C TRP A 21 26.66 13.86 32.66
N LEU A 22 26.22 14.29 31.48
CA LEU A 22 26.58 15.60 30.92
C LEU A 22 26.05 16.76 31.78
N THR A 23 24.81 16.66 32.28
CA THR A 23 24.20 17.70 33.12
C THR A 23 24.93 17.86 34.45
N TYR A 24 25.22 16.75 35.14
CA TYR A 24 25.82 16.80 36.47
C TYR A 24 27.34 17.02 36.46
N THR A 25 28.06 16.50 35.47
CA THR A 25 29.54 16.55 35.47
C THR A 25 30.13 17.69 34.67
N MET A 26 29.43 18.20 33.65
CA MET A 26 29.93 19.27 32.78
C MET A 26 29.18 20.57 32.99
N ILE A 27 27.84 20.54 32.94
CA ILE A 27 27.03 21.77 32.94
C ILE A 27 27.01 22.44 34.33
N LEU A 28 26.75 21.67 35.39
CA LEU A 28 26.67 22.18 36.76
C LEU A 28 27.97 22.88 37.24
N PRO A 29 29.16 22.31 37.03
CA PRO A 29 30.42 22.95 37.41
C PRO A 29 30.75 24.20 36.58
N LEU A 30 30.44 24.18 35.27
CA LEU A 30 30.62 25.35 34.40
C LEU A 30 29.71 26.52 34.80
N CYS A 31 28.47 26.23 35.21
CA CYS A 31 27.55 27.22 35.73
C CYS A 31 28.04 27.81 37.07
N ALA A 32 28.72 27.02 37.90
CA ALA A 32 29.32 27.49 39.15
C ALA A 32 30.54 28.41 38.93
N LEU A 33 31.33 28.17 37.88
CA LEU A 33 32.55 28.96 37.59
C LEU A 33 32.31 30.25 36.80
N LEU A 34 31.35 30.26 35.87
CA LEU A 34 31.14 31.39 34.95
C LEU A 34 29.93 32.28 35.33
N GLY A 35 29.23 31.94 36.41
CA GLY A 35 28.10 32.72 36.91
C GLY A 35 26.87 32.70 36.00
N TRP A 36 25.86 33.51 36.36
CA TRP A 36 24.52 33.51 35.77
C TRP A 36 24.47 33.86 34.27
N LEU A 37 25.59 34.29 33.68
CA LEU A 37 25.69 34.69 32.27
C LEU A 37 25.65 33.50 31.30
N VAL A 38 25.96 32.28 31.77
CA VAL A 38 26.04 31.06 30.93
C VAL A 38 24.73 30.26 30.95
N LEU A 39 23.84 30.53 31.92
CA LEU A 39 22.51 29.90 32.05
C LEU A 39 21.66 29.94 30.77
N PRO A 40 21.53 31.06 30.04
CA PRO A 40 20.73 31.07 28.82
C PRO A 40 21.34 30.19 27.71
N PHE A 41 22.67 30.12 27.63
CA PHE A 41 23.36 29.31 26.63
C PHE A 41 23.26 27.81 26.94
N THR A 42 23.34 27.42 28.21
CA THR A 42 23.18 26.02 28.63
C THR A 42 21.74 25.54 28.44
N PHE A 43 20.74 26.39 28.70
CA PHE A 43 19.34 26.09 28.41
C PHE A 43 19.08 25.91 26.91
N LEU A 44 19.69 26.74 26.06
CA LEU A 44 19.53 26.67 24.61
C LEU A 44 20.19 25.40 24.05
N LEU A 45 21.38 25.05 24.53
CA LEU A 45 22.06 23.78 24.22
C LEU A 45 21.24 22.57 24.66
N MET A 46 20.63 22.61 25.85
CA MET A 46 19.75 21.55 26.35
C MET A 46 18.52 21.37 25.44
N TRP A 47 17.91 22.46 24.97
CA TRP A 47 16.80 22.41 24.03
C TRP A 47 17.21 21.81 22.68
N ILE A 48 18.34 22.25 22.11
CA ILE A 48 18.84 21.73 20.82
C ILE A 48 19.12 20.23 20.92
N VAL A 49 19.78 19.79 21.99
CA VAL A 49 20.11 18.37 22.20
C VAL A 49 18.85 17.53 22.42
N ASN A 50 17.86 18.04 23.14
CA ASN A 50 16.59 17.35 23.34
C ASN A 50 15.77 17.26 22.04
N VAL A 51 15.72 18.32 21.24
CA VAL A 51 15.02 18.31 19.94
C VAL A 51 15.72 17.37 18.95
N PHE A 52 17.05 17.38 18.90
CA PHE A 52 17.81 16.46 18.05
C PHE A 52 17.68 15.01 18.53
N GLY A 53 17.75 14.77 19.84
CA GLY A 53 17.53 13.46 20.44
C GLY A 53 16.12 12.93 20.16
N PHE A 54 15.10 13.78 20.27
CA PHE A 54 13.73 13.45 19.90
C PHE A 54 13.61 13.17 18.41
N PHE A 55 14.25 13.95 17.53
CA PHE A 55 14.24 13.69 16.10
C PHE A 55 14.94 12.38 15.73
N GLN A 56 16.04 12.03 16.41
CA GLN A 56 16.73 10.75 16.22
C GLN A 56 15.94 9.58 16.79
N LEU A 57 15.28 9.75 17.94
CA LEU A 57 14.35 8.76 18.51
C LEU A 57 13.11 8.58 17.64
N TRP A 58 12.58 9.66 17.08
CA TRP A 58 11.44 9.63 16.16
C TRP A 58 11.85 8.99 14.83
N LYS A 59 13.04 9.30 14.31
CA LYS A 59 13.61 8.63 13.14
C LYS A 59 13.91 7.15 13.41
N ALA A 60 14.42 6.80 14.58
CA ALA A 60 14.69 5.42 14.97
C ALA A 60 13.38 4.64 15.22
N SER A 61 12.38 5.26 15.82
CA SER A 61 11.04 4.70 16.00
C SER A 61 10.31 4.55 14.66
N TYR A 62 10.38 5.56 13.79
CA TYR A 62 9.88 5.51 12.42
C TYR A 62 10.59 4.42 11.62
N ASN A 63 11.92 4.34 11.71
CA ASN A 63 12.69 3.29 11.06
C ASN A 63 12.40 1.92 11.68
N HIS A 64 12.15 1.78 12.99
CA HIS A 64 11.77 0.52 13.63
C HIS A 64 10.33 0.11 13.28
N ILE A 65 9.43 1.08 13.06
CA ILE A 65 8.10 0.85 12.50
C ILE A 65 8.23 0.36 11.05
N MET A 66 9.22 0.86 10.30
CA MET A 66 9.52 0.45 8.91
C MET A 66 10.40 -0.82 8.79
N ASP A 67 11.21 -1.14 9.81
CA ASP A 67 12.12 -2.29 9.94
C ASP A 67 11.56 -3.32 10.93
N LYS A 68 10.23 -3.37 11.11
CA LYS A 68 9.62 -4.57 11.66
C LYS A 68 10.15 -5.72 10.78
N PRO A 69 10.83 -6.74 11.35
CA PRO A 69 11.51 -7.74 10.55
C PRO A 69 10.49 -8.31 9.57
N ARG A 70 10.76 -8.13 8.26
CA ARG A 70 9.95 -8.67 7.17
C ARG A 70 9.68 -10.11 7.54
N LEU A 71 8.44 -10.39 7.96
CA LEU A 71 7.97 -11.73 8.20
C LEU A 71 7.86 -12.36 6.81
N ASP A 72 8.99 -12.89 6.35
CA ASP A 72 9.18 -13.76 5.20
C ASP A 72 8.23 -13.52 4.02
N ASN A 73 8.63 -12.66 3.08
CA ASN A 73 8.23 -12.68 1.66
C ASN A 73 6.73 -12.70 1.27
N THR A 74 5.79 -12.53 2.19
CA THR A 74 4.36 -12.78 1.90
C THR A 74 3.64 -11.53 1.41
N PHE A 75 4.01 -10.35 1.91
CA PHE A 75 3.34 -9.09 1.57
C PHE A 75 4.27 -8.15 0.81
N VAL A 76 3.73 -7.48 -0.20
CA VAL A 76 4.45 -6.52 -1.03
C VAL A 76 3.90 -5.12 -0.82
N SER A 77 4.65 -4.11 -1.24
CA SER A 77 4.07 -2.76 -1.26
C SER A 77 2.94 -2.67 -2.28
N THR A 78 1.90 -1.88 -2.00
CA THR A 78 0.78 -1.62 -2.94
C THR A 78 1.27 -1.25 -4.34
N ARG A 79 2.34 -0.44 -4.39
CA ARG A 79 2.98 -0.02 -5.63
C ARG A 79 3.63 -1.16 -6.39
N GLU A 80 4.25 -2.11 -5.71
CA GLU A 80 4.83 -3.30 -6.35
C GLU A 80 3.75 -4.22 -6.88
N ALA A 81 2.68 -4.47 -6.10
CA ALA A 81 1.50 -5.21 -6.58
C ALA A 81 0.94 -4.58 -7.87
N LEU A 82 0.70 -3.27 -7.87
CA LEU A 82 0.19 -2.55 -9.04
C LEU A 82 1.10 -2.62 -10.27
N LYS A 83 2.43 -2.67 -10.09
CA LYS A 83 3.37 -2.86 -11.20
C LYS A 83 3.32 -4.26 -11.76
N THR A 84 3.03 -5.26 -10.93
CA THR A 84 2.80 -6.64 -11.38
C THR A 84 1.52 -6.72 -12.19
N VAL A 85 0.43 -6.09 -11.71
CA VAL A 85 -0.88 -6.08 -12.40
C VAL A 85 -0.84 -5.26 -13.70
N PHE A 86 -0.17 -4.11 -13.68
CA PHE A 86 -0.08 -3.18 -14.82
C PHE A 86 1.38 -2.89 -15.20
N PRO A 87 2.10 -3.85 -15.81
CA PRO A 87 3.52 -3.67 -16.13
C PRO A 87 3.79 -2.54 -17.14
N LYS A 88 2.76 -2.16 -17.92
CA LYS A 88 2.83 -1.09 -18.94
C LYS A 88 2.30 0.26 -18.46
N ALA A 89 1.76 0.35 -17.23
CA ALA A 89 1.22 1.60 -16.72
C ALA A 89 2.33 2.62 -16.41
N SER A 90 2.04 3.89 -16.66
CA SER A 90 2.93 4.99 -16.32
C SER A 90 3.05 5.17 -14.80
N LYS A 91 4.14 5.80 -14.35
CA LYS A 91 4.32 6.14 -12.92
C LYS A 91 3.16 7.00 -12.37
N LYS A 92 2.54 7.82 -13.22
CA LYS A 92 1.41 8.68 -12.83
C LYS A 92 0.15 7.85 -12.60
N GLU A 93 -0.14 6.89 -13.47
CA GLU A 93 -1.26 5.95 -13.31
C GLU A 93 -1.07 5.07 -12.07
N ILE A 94 0.11 4.48 -11.90
CA ILE A 94 0.42 3.69 -10.69
C ILE A 94 0.22 4.52 -9.42
N LYS A 95 0.66 5.78 -9.40
CA LYS A 95 0.45 6.66 -8.24
C LYS A 95 -1.03 6.95 -7.99
N ARG A 96 -1.83 7.12 -9.06
CA ARG A 96 -3.29 7.31 -8.94
C ARG A 96 -3.95 6.07 -8.35
N TYR A 97 -3.65 4.88 -8.89
CA TYR A 97 -4.22 3.62 -8.41
C TYR A 97 -3.77 3.30 -6.98
N GLU A 98 -2.52 3.58 -6.64
CA GLU A 98 -1.98 3.45 -5.28
C GLU A 98 -2.74 4.36 -4.30
N HIS A 99 -3.07 5.58 -4.71
CA HIS A 99 -3.86 6.49 -3.89
C HIS A 99 -5.26 5.93 -3.63
N GLN A 100 -5.96 5.50 -4.69
CA GLN A 100 -7.29 4.90 -4.57
C GLN A 100 -7.27 3.69 -3.64
N ILE A 101 -6.32 2.76 -3.82
CA ILE A 101 -6.19 1.59 -2.95
C ILE A 101 -5.97 1.97 -1.49
N ASN A 102 -5.15 2.99 -1.22
CA ASN A 102 -4.86 3.42 0.14
C ASN A 102 -6.03 4.12 0.84
N GLU A 103 -7.08 4.53 0.11
CA GLU A 103 -8.32 5.06 0.69
C GLU A 103 -9.25 3.98 1.23
N ALA A 104 -9.09 2.72 0.80
CA ALA A 104 -9.89 1.61 1.30
C ALA A 104 -9.64 1.35 2.80
N GLU A 105 -10.59 0.72 3.48
CA GLU A 105 -10.37 0.22 4.83
C GLU A 105 -9.40 -0.98 4.81
N GLU A 106 -8.81 -1.28 5.97
CA GLU A 106 -7.89 -2.42 6.06
C GLU A 106 -8.68 -3.73 5.92
N LEU A 107 -8.14 -4.70 5.18
CA LEU A 107 -8.76 -5.99 4.84
C LEU A 107 -9.94 -5.94 3.86
N ASP A 108 -10.40 -4.76 3.45
CA ASP A 108 -11.41 -4.66 2.39
C ASP A 108 -10.82 -5.12 1.05
N PRO A 109 -11.52 -5.98 0.30
CA PRO A 109 -11.02 -6.45 -0.98
C PRO A 109 -11.20 -5.39 -2.06
N ILE A 110 -10.12 -5.15 -2.77
CA ILE A 110 -10.10 -4.25 -3.92
C ILE A 110 -9.90 -5.12 -5.16
N LEU A 111 -10.86 -5.08 -6.06
CA LEU A 111 -10.75 -5.76 -7.33
C LEU A 111 -9.99 -4.86 -8.30
N VAL A 112 -8.94 -5.38 -8.90
CA VAL A 112 -8.19 -4.73 -9.95
C VAL A 112 -8.33 -5.54 -11.22
N ILE A 113 -8.83 -4.93 -12.29
CA ILE A 113 -9.01 -5.59 -13.59
C ILE A 113 -7.97 -5.04 -14.56
N SER A 114 -7.11 -5.92 -15.07
CA SER A 114 -6.23 -5.61 -16.19
C SER A 114 -6.85 -6.06 -17.52
N PRO A 115 -6.80 -5.24 -18.59
CA PRO A 115 -7.53 -5.51 -19.83
C PRO A 115 -6.93 -6.68 -20.63
N ASP A 116 -7.78 -7.55 -21.18
CA ASP A 116 -7.39 -8.52 -22.20
C ASP A 116 -7.54 -7.88 -23.59
N ILE A 117 -6.43 -7.72 -24.29
CA ILE A 117 -6.40 -7.09 -25.61
C ILE A 117 -7.13 -7.92 -26.68
N ASN A 118 -7.19 -9.25 -26.54
CA ASN A 118 -7.90 -10.10 -27.49
C ASN A 118 -9.40 -9.87 -27.41
N TRP A 119 -9.93 -9.74 -26.19
CA TRP A 119 -11.33 -9.39 -25.97
C TRP A 119 -11.66 -8.01 -26.52
N ILE A 120 -10.80 -7.02 -26.26
CA ILE A 120 -10.96 -5.65 -26.79
C ILE A 120 -10.93 -5.65 -28.32
N ASN A 121 -10.05 -6.44 -28.95
CA ASN A 121 -9.99 -6.56 -30.40
C ASN A 121 -11.27 -7.23 -30.97
N GLN A 122 -11.88 -8.14 -30.21
CA GLN A 122 -13.12 -8.82 -30.60
C GLN A 122 -14.36 -7.93 -30.45
N TYR A 123 -14.47 -7.13 -29.39
CA TYR A 123 -15.68 -6.39 -29.03
C TYR A 123 -15.58 -4.86 -29.06
N SER A 124 -14.39 -4.30 -29.23
CA SER A 124 -14.01 -2.88 -29.13
C SER A 124 -13.73 -2.35 -27.72
N GLN A 125 -12.97 -1.24 -27.69
CA GLN A 125 -12.68 -0.46 -26.48
C GLN A 125 -13.95 0.10 -25.82
N GLN A 126 -14.96 0.46 -26.61
CA GLN A 126 -16.21 1.00 -26.08
C GLN A 126 -16.99 -0.07 -25.31
N ALA A 127 -17.02 -1.30 -25.83
CA ALA A 127 -17.64 -2.42 -25.12
C ALA A 127 -16.91 -2.73 -23.81
N TYR A 128 -15.57 -2.64 -23.81
CA TYR A 128 -14.78 -2.81 -22.59
C TYR A 128 -15.16 -1.77 -21.52
N TRP A 129 -15.27 -0.49 -21.91
CA TRP A 129 -15.69 0.56 -20.97
C TRP A 129 -17.09 0.34 -20.42
N LEU A 130 -18.03 -0.19 -21.22
CA LEU A 130 -19.37 -0.52 -20.72
C LEU A 130 -19.34 -1.62 -19.65
N VAL A 131 -18.49 -2.64 -19.81
CA VAL A 131 -18.30 -3.68 -18.80
C VAL A 131 -17.69 -3.07 -17.52
N MET A 132 -16.63 -2.28 -17.65
CA MET A 132 -15.99 -1.63 -16.49
C MET A 132 -16.94 -0.64 -15.79
N ASP A 133 -17.74 0.11 -16.55
CA ASP A 133 -18.74 1.01 -16.00
C ASP A 133 -19.87 0.23 -15.29
N SER A 134 -20.18 -0.99 -15.73
CA SER A 134 -21.09 -1.89 -15.02
C SER A 134 -20.50 -2.31 -13.67
N PHE A 135 -19.24 -2.78 -13.63
CA PHE A 135 -18.54 -3.05 -12.35
C PHE A 135 -18.51 -1.82 -11.44
N ALA A 136 -18.34 -0.63 -12.00
CA ALA A 136 -18.26 0.60 -11.23
C ALA A 136 -19.59 1.01 -10.59
N THR A 137 -20.74 0.60 -11.15
CA THR A 137 -22.07 1.18 -10.83
C THR A 137 -23.12 0.16 -10.40
N GLU A 138 -22.91 -1.14 -10.62
CA GLU A 138 -23.88 -2.18 -10.26
C GLU A 138 -24.28 -2.08 -8.78
N ASP A 139 -25.56 -2.23 -8.47
CA ASP A 139 -26.11 -2.14 -7.10
C ASP A 139 -25.78 -0.86 -6.30
N LEU A 140 -25.37 0.22 -6.98
CA LEU A 140 -25.12 1.52 -6.35
C LEU A 140 -26.23 2.54 -6.66
N PRO A 141 -26.48 3.51 -5.76
CA PRO A 141 -27.36 4.64 -6.05
C PRO A 141 -26.89 5.43 -7.28
N ALA A 142 -27.84 6.00 -8.02
CA ALA A 142 -27.56 6.77 -9.22
C ALA A 142 -26.50 7.87 -8.97
N GLY A 143 -25.49 7.93 -9.85
CA GLY A 143 -24.37 8.87 -9.75
C GLY A 143 -23.23 8.44 -8.82
N THR A 144 -23.37 7.31 -8.13
CA THR A 144 -22.31 6.74 -7.28
C THR A 144 -21.47 5.76 -8.08
N ARG A 145 -20.16 5.73 -7.81
CA ARG A 145 -19.21 4.79 -8.42
C ARG A 145 -18.23 4.27 -7.38
N ARG A 146 -17.82 3.01 -7.53
CA ARG A 146 -16.82 2.36 -6.65
C ARG A 146 -15.38 2.41 -7.18
N ASP A 147 -15.15 3.05 -8.32
CA ASP A 147 -13.85 3.02 -9.03
C ASP A 147 -13.14 4.37 -9.13
N ASP A 148 -13.76 5.44 -8.61
CA ASP A 148 -13.30 6.82 -8.76
C ASP A 148 -12.91 7.15 -10.23
N GLY A 149 -13.72 6.63 -11.17
CA GLY A 149 -13.53 6.79 -12.61
C GLY A 149 -12.23 6.20 -13.17
N SER A 150 -11.60 5.24 -12.47
CA SER A 150 -10.41 4.54 -12.95
C SER A 150 -10.74 3.49 -14.03
N ARG A 151 -11.93 2.88 -13.96
CA ARG A 151 -12.35 1.72 -14.78
C ARG A 151 -11.41 0.52 -14.68
N CYS A 152 -10.67 0.40 -13.60
CA CYS A 152 -9.75 -0.72 -13.39
C CYS A 152 -9.50 -1.06 -11.92
N VAL A 153 -9.74 -0.13 -10.98
CA VAL A 153 -9.63 -0.36 -9.53
C VAL A 153 -11.02 -0.17 -8.93
N PHE A 154 -11.56 -1.18 -8.27
CA PHE A 154 -12.94 -1.19 -7.77
C PHE A 154 -12.97 -1.57 -6.29
N HIS A 155 -13.60 -0.72 -5.49
CA HIS A 155 -13.76 -0.90 -4.05
C HIS A 155 -15.03 -1.69 -3.72
N PHE A 156 -14.92 -2.65 -2.80
CA PHE A 156 -16.04 -3.42 -2.29
C PHE A 156 -15.97 -3.46 -0.77
N ARG A 157 -17.13 -3.48 -0.10
CA ARG A 157 -17.21 -3.57 1.36
C ARG A 157 -16.75 -4.92 1.90
N ASN A 158 -16.76 -5.95 1.05
CA ASN A 158 -16.32 -7.31 1.36
C ASN A 158 -16.35 -8.19 0.10
N GLY A 159 -15.80 -9.40 0.21
CA GLY A 159 -15.74 -10.34 -0.91
C GLY A 159 -17.08 -10.94 -1.33
N ARG A 160 -18.14 -10.81 -0.51
CA ARG A 160 -19.49 -11.22 -0.90
C ARG A 160 -20.08 -10.22 -1.90
N GLU A 161 -20.03 -8.93 -1.59
CA GLU A 161 -20.49 -7.89 -2.51
C GLU A 161 -19.77 -7.96 -3.87
N MET A 162 -18.45 -8.20 -3.84
CA MET A 162 -17.66 -8.38 -5.07
C MET A 162 -18.16 -9.54 -5.93
N ARG A 163 -18.54 -10.67 -5.32
CA ARG A 163 -19.08 -11.84 -6.03
C ARG A 163 -20.51 -11.61 -6.51
N ASP A 164 -21.34 -10.97 -5.71
CA ASP A 164 -22.73 -10.66 -6.10
C ASP A 164 -22.74 -9.75 -7.35
N VAL A 165 -21.87 -8.73 -7.38
CA VAL A 165 -21.69 -7.85 -8.55
C VAL A 165 -21.14 -8.60 -9.75
N ARG A 166 -20.15 -9.48 -9.56
CA ARG A 166 -19.63 -10.35 -10.64
C ARG A 166 -20.76 -11.18 -11.25
N ASP A 167 -21.57 -11.85 -10.44
CA ASP A 167 -22.63 -12.74 -10.90
C ASP A 167 -23.75 -11.96 -11.61
N ALA A 168 -24.10 -10.76 -11.11
CA ALA A 168 -25.05 -9.87 -11.77
C ALA A 168 -24.56 -9.41 -13.16
N ILE A 169 -23.28 -9.08 -13.28
CA ILE A 169 -22.67 -8.68 -14.56
C ILE A 169 -22.57 -9.89 -15.49
N GLN A 170 -22.25 -11.08 -14.99
CA GLN A 170 -22.24 -12.31 -15.79
C GLN A 170 -23.62 -12.61 -16.40
N ALA A 171 -24.69 -12.41 -15.63
CA ALA A 171 -26.06 -12.61 -16.12
C ALA A 171 -26.46 -11.60 -17.21
N ARG A 172 -25.96 -10.36 -17.13
CA ARG A 172 -26.31 -9.27 -18.06
C ARG A 172 -25.40 -9.19 -19.28
N ILE A 173 -24.10 -9.45 -19.10
CA ILE A 173 -23.06 -9.33 -20.12
C ILE A 173 -22.24 -10.63 -20.15
N PRO A 174 -22.84 -11.75 -20.59
CA PRO A 174 -22.19 -13.06 -20.55
C PRO A 174 -20.91 -13.10 -21.40
N ASN A 175 -20.84 -12.28 -22.46
CA ASN A 175 -19.66 -12.20 -23.33
C ASN A 175 -18.42 -11.60 -22.66
N ALA A 176 -18.56 -10.95 -21.49
CA ALA A 176 -17.41 -10.48 -20.70
C ALA A 176 -16.67 -11.63 -19.99
N PHE A 177 -17.30 -12.81 -19.92
CA PHE A 177 -16.80 -14.01 -19.27
C PHE A 177 -16.43 -15.03 -20.33
N CYS A 178 -15.48 -15.91 -20.01
CA CYS A 178 -15.06 -16.98 -20.91
C CYS A 178 -15.35 -18.35 -20.32
N ILE A 179 -15.41 -19.33 -21.22
CA ILE A 179 -15.48 -20.73 -20.83
C ILE A 179 -14.12 -21.14 -20.26
N PRO A 180 -14.09 -21.81 -19.09
CA PRO A 180 -12.85 -22.30 -18.49
C PRO A 180 -11.99 -23.05 -19.51
N PRO A 181 -10.65 -22.86 -19.52
CA PRO A 181 -9.76 -23.52 -20.47
C PRO A 181 -9.95 -25.05 -20.56
N SER A 182 -10.27 -25.70 -19.44
CA SER A 182 -10.54 -27.13 -19.36
C SER A 182 -11.79 -27.60 -20.13
N LEU A 183 -12.72 -26.69 -20.43
CA LEU A 183 -13.98 -26.97 -21.11
C LEU A 183 -14.01 -26.45 -22.55
N GLN A 184 -13.05 -25.61 -22.95
CA GLN A 184 -13.04 -24.96 -24.27
C GLN A 184 -13.07 -25.95 -25.45
N ALA A 185 -12.43 -27.11 -25.32
CA ALA A 185 -12.44 -28.15 -26.36
C ALA A 185 -13.85 -28.65 -26.70
N ASN A 186 -14.79 -28.60 -25.74
CA ASN A 186 -16.18 -29.01 -25.92
C ASN A 186 -17.09 -27.88 -26.42
N HIS A 187 -16.56 -26.65 -26.53
CA HIS A 187 -17.31 -25.45 -26.91
C HIS A 187 -16.57 -24.65 -27.99
N PRO A 188 -16.50 -25.16 -29.24
CA PRO A 188 -15.71 -24.56 -30.32
C PRO A 188 -16.18 -23.16 -30.75
N HIS A 189 -17.41 -22.77 -30.41
CA HIS A 189 -17.97 -21.44 -30.65
C HIS A 189 -18.16 -20.63 -29.36
N GLY A 190 -17.56 -21.10 -28.27
CA GLY A 190 -17.62 -20.47 -26.97
C GLY A 190 -16.82 -19.16 -26.90
N GLN A 191 -17.12 -18.31 -25.93
CA GLN A 191 -16.28 -17.16 -25.62
C GLN A 191 -14.98 -17.64 -24.99
N MET A 192 -13.85 -17.42 -25.66
CA MET A 192 -12.54 -17.98 -25.30
C MET A 192 -11.70 -17.02 -24.44
N PHE A 193 -11.89 -15.71 -24.62
CA PHE A 193 -11.13 -14.67 -23.92
C PHE A 193 -12.03 -13.98 -22.89
N PRO A 194 -11.61 -13.79 -21.64
CA PRO A 194 -12.34 -12.95 -20.69
C PRO A 194 -12.15 -11.47 -21.04
N VAL A 195 -12.94 -10.58 -20.45
CA VAL A 195 -12.76 -9.12 -20.61
C VAL A 195 -11.41 -8.61 -20.07
N GLY A 196 -10.81 -9.35 -19.14
CA GLY A 196 -9.54 -9.04 -18.51
C GLY A 196 -9.13 -10.07 -17.48
N ASN A 197 -8.03 -9.81 -16.79
CA ASN A 197 -7.60 -10.60 -15.64
C ASN A 197 -8.02 -9.88 -14.35
N ALA A 198 -8.56 -10.64 -13.40
CA ALA A 198 -8.95 -10.14 -12.11
C ALA A 198 -7.85 -10.38 -11.07
N TRP A 199 -7.52 -9.32 -10.35
CA TRP A 199 -6.59 -9.35 -9.24
C TRP A 199 -7.30 -8.84 -8.01
N VAL A 200 -7.11 -9.50 -6.88
CA VAL A 200 -7.62 -9.00 -5.61
C VAL A 200 -6.45 -8.46 -4.83
N ILE A 201 -6.58 -7.22 -4.35
CA ILE A 201 -5.62 -6.57 -3.48
C ILE A 201 -6.32 -6.30 -2.15
N THR A 202 -5.72 -6.73 -1.06
CA THR A 202 -6.18 -6.42 0.30
C THR A 202 -5.08 -5.71 1.06
N ARG A 203 -5.40 -4.56 1.64
CA ARG A 203 -4.46 -3.86 2.51
C ARG A 203 -4.34 -4.60 3.84
N VAL A 204 -3.11 -4.95 4.23
CA VAL A 204 -2.80 -5.69 5.47
C VAL A 204 -1.97 -4.86 6.45
N GLY A 205 -1.73 -3.59 6.11
CA GLY A 205 -1.04 -2.62 6.94
C GLY A 205 -0.87 -1.27 6.23
N VAL A 206 -0.16 -0.33 6.86
CA VAL A 206 -0.04 1.05 6.34
C VAL A 206 0.61 1.13 4.95
N ARG A 207 1.50 0.19 4.61
CA ARG A 207 2.21 0.15 3.32
C ARG A 207 2.23 -1.22 2.66
N ASP A 208 1.63 -2.20 3.32
CA ASP A 208 1.72 -3.60 2.94
C ASP A 208 0.36 -4.06 2.40
N SER A 209 0.42 -4.78 1.29
CA SER A 209 -0.74 -5.38 0.66
C SER A 209 -0.45 -6.85 0.39
N ASP A 210 -1.49 -7.66 0.58
CA ASP A 210 -1.56 -8.97 -0.04
C ASP A 210 -2.24 -8.81 -1.41
N PHE A 211 -1.80 -9.59 -2.38
CA PHE A 211 -2.43 -9.61 -3.69
C PHE A 211 -2.28 -10.96 -4.37
N TRP A 212 -3.34 -11.36 -5.07
CA TRP A 212 -3.35 -12.58 -5.87
C TRP A 212 -4.20 -12.41 -7.12
N GLU A 213 -3.94 -13.24 -8.12
CA GLU A 213 -4.78 -13.35 -9.31
C GLU A 213 -5.96 -14.28 -9.00
N GLU A 214 -7.19 -13.81 -9.27
CA GLU A 214 -8.39 -14.63 -9.15
C GLU A 214 -8.71 -15.26 -10.51
N ASN A 215 -8.05 -16.38 -10.79
CA ASN A 215 -8.09 -17.06 -12.09
C ASN A 215 -9.50 -17.46 -12.53
N ASN A 216 -10.44 -17.63 -11.61
CA ASN A 216 -11.81 -18.05 -11.93
C ASN A 216 -12.80 -16.89 -12.00
N PHE A 217 -12.37 -15.65 -11.76
CA PHE A 217 -13.27 -14.52 -11.66
C PHE A 217 -14.09 -14.31 -12.95
N PHE A 218 -13.46 -14.45 -14.12
CA PHE A 218 -14.14 -14.29 -15.41
C PHE A 218 -14.50 -15.60 -16.08
N HIS A 219 -14.45 -16.72 -15.36
CA HIS A 219 -14.91 -18.00 -15.87
C HIS A 219 -16.42 -18.16 -15.71
N THR A 220 -17.08 -18.72 -16.71
CA THR A 220 -18.46 -19.15 -16.57
C THR A 220 -18.56 -20.29 -15.56
N ASN A 221 -19.47 -20.16 -14.59
CA ASN A 221 -19.81 -21.20 -13.61
C ASN A 221 -20.35 -22.47 -14.28
#